data_AF-A8YAW6-F1
#
_entry.id   AF-A8YAW6-F1
#
_cell.length_a   1.000
_cell.length_b   1.000
_cell.length_c   1.000
_cell.angle_alpha   90.00
_cell.angle_beta   90.00
_cell.angle_gamma   90.00
#
_symmetry.space_group_name_H-M   'P 1'
#
loop_
_entity.id
_entity.type
_entity.pdbx_description
1 polymer ?
#
loop_
_entity_poly.entity_id
_entity_poly.type
_entity_poly.pdbx_seq_one_letter_code
_entity_poly.pdbx_strand_id
1 'polypeptide(L)' 'MNQAVLDLAEQFLERSNLPAKADIDAVHIAVATVHGMDYLLTWNCKHIANAQIQGKLAEISLDFGYELPILCTPYELLGG' A
#
# COMPACT_ATOMS: atom_id res chain seq x y z
N MET A 1 -16.72 -0.12 -8.07
CA MET A 1 -15.52 -0.23 -7.21
C MET A 1 -15.56 -1.60 -6.53
N ASN A 2 -14.48 -2.37 -6.51
CA ASN A 2 -14.45 -3.68 -5.84
C ASN A 2 -14.61 -3.50 -4.32
N GLN A 3 -15.56 -4.17 -3.69
CA GLN A 3 -15.80 -4.05 -2.24
C GLN A 3 -14.57 -4.47 -1.42
N ALA A 4 -13.85 -5.52 -1.87
CA ALA A 4 -12.63 -6.01 -1.25
C ALA A 4 -11.50 -4.96 -1.20
N VAL A 5 -11.43 -4.07 -2.20
CA VAL A 5 -10.44 -2.99 -2.22
C VAL A 5 -10.74 -1.97 -1.13
N LEU A 6 -12.01 -1.61 -0.96
CA LEU A 6 -12.41 -0.61 0.04
C LEU A 6 -12.21 -1.15 1.46
N ASP A 7 -12.55 -2.42 1.69
CA ASP A 7 -12.34 -3.10 2.97
C ASP A 7 -10.84 -3.14 3.33
N LEU A 8 -10.00 -3.56 2.38
CA LEU A 8 -8.55 -3.60 2.59
C LEU A 8 -7.94 -2.21 2.79
N ALA A 9 -8.42 -1.20 2.05
CA ALA A 9 -7.98 0.19 2.19
C ALA A 9 -8.33 0.77 3.57
N GLU A 10 -9.54 0.47 4.09
CA GLU A 10 -9.95 0.85 5.44
C GLU A 10 -9.05 0.20 6.48
N GLN A 11 -8.76 -1.09 6.36
CA GLN A 11 -7.85 -1.80 7.26
C GLN A 11 -6.43 -1.23 7.22
N PHE A 12 -5.95 -0.83 6.05
CA PHE A 12 -4.68 -0.12 5.95
C PHE A 12 -4.75 1.20 6.72
N LEU A 13 -5.78 2.01 6.54
CA LEU A 13 -5.91 3.28 7.27
C LEU A 13 -6.00 3.10 8.79
N GLU A 14 -6.74 2.09 9.25
CA GLU A 14 -6.92 1.81 10.68
C GLU A 14 -5.67 1.20 11.33
N ARG A 15 -4.99 0.26 10.67
CA ARG A 15 -3.92 -0.56 11.28
C ARG A 15 -2.50 -0.10 10.94
N SER A 16 -2.28 0.44 9.74
CA SER A 16 -0.94 0.83 9.27
C SER A 16 -0.49 2.21 9.75
N ASN A 17 -1.36 2.92 10.49
CA ASN A 17 -1.04 4.21 11.12
C ASN A 17 -0.74 5.33 10.10
N LEU A 18 -1.27 5.18 8.88
CA LEU A 18 -1.14 6.15 7.80
C LEU A 18 -1.70 7.51 8.22
N PRO A 19 -1.06 8.63 7.82
CA PRO A 19 -1.64 9.94 8.05
C PRO A 19 -2.95 10.08 7.28
N ALA A 20 -3.91 10.84 7.83
CA ALA A 20 -5.22 11.06 7.20
C ALA A 20 -5.19 11.67 5.78
N LYS A 21 -4.03 12.18 5.34
CA LYS A 21 -3.78 12.68 3.98
C LYS A 21 -3.36 11.58 2.99
N ALA A 22 -3.19 10.33 3.46
CA ALA A 22 -2.79 9.18 2.67
C ALA A 22 -3.97 8.21 2.44
N ASP A 23 -5.21 8.70 2.53
CA ASP A 23 -6.43 7.99 2.18
C ASP A 23 -6.41 7.50 0.72
N ILE A 24 -6.00 8.37 -0.19
CA ILE A 24 -5.88 8.05 -1.62
C ILE A 24 -4.76 7.00 -1.84
N ASP A 25 -3.65 7.11 -1.12
CA ASP A 25 -2.55 6.13 -1.21
C ASP A 25 -2.99 4.75 -0.71
N ALA A 26 -3.70 4.68 0.41
CA ALA A 26 -4.22 3.42 0.95
C ALA A 26 -5.13 2.70 -0.04
N VAL A 27 -6.00 3.45 -0.73
CA VAL A 27 -6.87 2.90 -1.78
C VAL A 27 -6.04 2.39 -2.96
N HIS A 28 -5.04 3.13 -3.43
CA HIS A 28 -4.17 2.65 -4.52
C HIS A 28 -3.39 1.38 -4.15
N ILE A 29 -2.87 1.31 -2.92
CA ILE A 29 -2.20 0.11 -2.41
C ILE A 29 -3.19 -1.05 -2.38
N ALA A 30 -4.38 -0.86 -1.82
CA ALA A 30 -5.39 -1.91 -1.76
C ALA A 30 -5.82 -2.39 -3.15
N VAL A 31 -5.95 -1.49 -4.14
CA VAL A 31 -6.21 -1.88 -5.53
C VAL A 31 -5.08 -2.77 -6.04
N ALA A 32 -3.83 -2.32 -5.91
CA ALA A 32 -2.67 -3.05 -6.41
C ALA A 32 -2.54 -4.43 -5.74
N THR A 33 -2.75 -4.50 -4.43
CA THR A 33 -2.75 -5.74 -3.63
C THR A 33 -3.86 -6.69 -4.06
N VAL A 34 -5.11 -6.22 -4.17
CA VAL A 34 -6.26 -7.08 -4.56
C VAL A 34 -6.11 -7.59 -6.00
N HIS A 35 -5.51 -6.79 -6.87
CA HIS A 35 -5.27 -7.18 -8.26
C HIS A 35 -3.97 -7.96 -8.46
N GLY A 36 -3.18 -8.22 -7.40
CA GLY A 36 -1.93 -8.97 -7.48
C GLY A 36 -0.86 -8.29 -8.34
N MET A 37 -0.78 -6.96 -8.29
CA MET A 37 0.28 -6.23 -8.97
C MET A 37 1.62 -6.45 -8.28
N ASP A 38 2.70 -6.61 -9.05
CA ASP A 38 4.05 -6.78 -8.50
C ASP A 38 4.65 -5.46 -7.99
N TYR A 39 4.29 -4.33 -8.62
CA TYR A 39 4.87 -3.02 -8.32
C TYR A 39 3.81 -1.94 -8.26
N LEU A 40 3.89 -1.09 -7.23
CA LEU A 40 3.12 0.13 -7.13
C LEU A 40 4.05 1.34 -7.06
N LEU A 41 3.96 2.18 -8.10
CA LEU A 41 4.64 3.46 -8.16
C LEU A 41 3.86 4.47 -7.33
N THR A 42 4.42 4.86 -6.17
CA THR A 42 3.86 5.95 -5.35
C THR A 42 4.86 7.10 -5.25
N TRP A 43 4.36 8.32 -5.46
CA TRP A 43 5.13 9.55 -5.26
C TRP A 43 5.18 9.96 -3.77
N ASN A 44 4.45 9.27 -2.90
CA ASN A 44 4.33 9.59 -1.48
C ASN A 44 5.17 8.69 -0.57
N CYS A 45 6.38 8.33 -1.02
CA CYS A 45 7.30 7.51 -0.21
C CYS A 45 7.78 8.21 1.07
N LYS A 46 7.66 9.53 1.22
CA LYS A 46 8.15 10.19 2.46
C LYS A 46 7.38 9.78 3.72
N HIS A 47 6.16 9.27 3.58
CA HIS A 47 5.35 8.74 4.68
C HIS A 47 5.14 7.22 4.61
N ILE A 48 5.22 6.61 3.42
CA ILE A 48 4.97 5.18 3.21
C ILE A 48 6.27 4.35 3.19
N ALA A 49 7.44 4.95 2.95
CA ALA A 49 8.74 4.28 2.96
C ALA A 49 9.31 4.04 4.37
N ASN A 50 8.54 4.31 5.42
CA ASN A 50 8.93 3.83 6.74
C ASN A 50 8.78 2.30 6.68
N ALA A 51 9.89 1.57 6.77
CA ALA A 51 9.91 0.10 6.73
C ALA A 51 8.94 -0.52 7.75
N GLN A 52 8.64 0.19 8.84
CA GLN A 52 7.63 -0.20 9.81
C GLN A 52 6.20 -0.20 9.23
N ILE A 53 5.85 0.80 8.42
CA ILE A 53 4.54 0.91 7.76
C ILE A 53 4.43 -0.14 6.65
N GLN A 54 5.48 -0.32 5.84
CA GLN A 54 5.50 -1.41 4.85
C GLN A 54 5.34 -2.78 5.49
N GLY A 55 6.04 -3.05 6.60
CA GLY A 55 5.89 -4.30 7.35
C GLY A 55 4.46 -4.53 7.83
N LYS A 56 3.81 -3.48 8.38
CA LYS A 56 2.40 -3.55 8.78
C LYS A 56 1.47 -3.78 7.59
N LEU A 57 1.65 -3.05 6.49
CA LEU A 57 0.84 -3.22 5.28
C LEU A 57 0.97 -4.64 4.72
N ALA A 58 2.18 -5.21 4.76
CA ALA A 58 2.44 -6.58 4.34
C ALA A 58 1.73 -7.58 5.26
N GLU A 59 1.81 -7.38 6.57
CA GLU A 59 1.11 -8.21 7.56
C GLU A 59 -0.42 -8.17 7.36
N ILE A 60 -1.00 -6.98 7.19
CA ILE A 60 -2.44 -6.81 6.93
C ILE A 60 -2.83 -7.46 5.60
N SER A 61 -2.03 -7.27 4.55
CA SER A 61 -2.31 -7.91 3.24
C SER A 61 -2.31 -9.43 3.38
N LEU A 62 -1.33 -9.98 4.09
CA LEU A 62 -1.17 -11.41 4.32
C LEU A 62 -2.33 -11.99 5.15
N ASP A 63 -2.80 -11.27 6.17
CA ASP A 63 -3.96 -11.65 7.00
C ASP A 63 -5.24 -11.79 6.15
N PHE A 64 -5.37 -10.94 5.13
CA PHE A 64 -6.46 -10.99 4.16
C PHE A 64 -6.21 -11.95 2.99
N GLY A 65 -5.07 -12.63 2.95
CA GLY A 65 -4.71 -13.60 1.91
C GLY A 65 -4.19 -12.97 0.61
N TYR A 66 -3.70 -11.74 0.66
CA TYR A 66 -3.11 -11.03 -0.49
C TYR A 66 -1.61 -10.79 -0.30
N GLU A 67 -0.90 -10.65 -1.41
CA GLU A 67 0.51 -10.25 -1.41
C GLU A 67 0.64 -8.74 -1.63
N LEU A 68 1.42 -8.08 -0.78
CA LEU A 68 1.64 -6.64 -0.89
C LEU A 68 2.58 -6.35 -2.08
N PRO A 69 2.22 -5.43 -2.99
CA PRO A 69 3.10 -5.01 -4.08
C PRO A 69 4.36 -4.34 -3.55
N ILE A 70 5.43 -4.41 -4.32
CA ILE A 70 6.65 -3.65 -4.04
C ILE A 70 6.34 -2.16 -4.25
N LEU A 71 6.40 -1.39 -3.17
CA LEU A 71 6.21 0.06 -3.19
C LEU A 71 7.55 0.73 -3.53
N CYS A 72 7.67 1.25 -4.75
CA CYS A 72 8.88 1.93 -5.21
C CYS A 72 8.56 3.38 -5.61
N THR A 73 9.52 4.27 -5.37
CA THR A 73 9.46 5.58 -6.06
C THR A 73 9.83 5.41 -7.53
N PRO A 74 9.28 6.24 -8.43
CA PRO A 74 9.77 6.30 -9.81
C PRO A 74 11.27 6.63 -9.89
N TYR A 75 11.83 7.32 -8.88
CA TYR A 75 13.26 7.60 -8.80
C TYR A 75 14.10 6.34 -8.54
N GLU A 76 13.59 5.41 -7.71
CA GLU A 76 14.22 4.09 -7.52
C GLU A 76 14.06 3.18 -8.74
N LEU A 77 12.94 3.27 -9.45
CA LEU A 77 12.68 2.45 -10.64
C LEU A 77 13.49 2.92 -11.87
N LEU A 78 13.67 4.23 -12.05
CA LEU A 78 14.33 4.80 -13.23
C LEU A 78 15.87 4.80 -13.14
N GLY A 79 16.45 4.41 -12.00
CA GLY A 79 17.89 4.36 -11.81
C GLY A 79 18.49 5.76 -11.65
N GLY A 80 19.25 5.95 -10.57
CA GLY A 80 20.26 7.01 -10.50
C GLY A 80 21.42 6.71 -11.45
#